data_AF-A0A969IKG7-F1
#
_entry.id   AF-A0A969IKG7-F1
#
_cell.length_a   1.000
_cell.length_b   1.000
_cell.length_c   1.000
_cell.angle_alpha   90.00
_cell.angle_beta   90.00
_cell.angle_gamma   90.00
#
_symmetry.space_group_name_H-M   'P 1'
#
loop_
_entity.id
_entity.type
_entity.pdbx_description
1 polymer ?
#
loop_
_entity_poly.entity_id
_entity_poly.type
_entity_poly.pdbx_seq_one_letter_code
_entity_poly.pdbx_strand_id
1 'polypeptide(L)' 'MSASPAEVSTAATATTATLIRERGQREVFCGLTGIVWLHRKIQDAFFLVVGSRTCAHLI' A
#
# COMPACT_ATOMS: atom_id res chain seq x y z
N MET A 1 31.96 -4.09 -27.34
CA MET A 1 30.95 -3.02 -27.59
C MET A 1 29.72 -3.46 -26.83
N SER A 2 29.24 -2.87 -25.75
CA SER A 2 29.38 -1.53 -25.17
C SER A 2 28.91 -1.67 -23.72
N ALA A 3 29.72 -1.24 -22.74
CA ALA A 3 29.65 0.06 -22.05
C ALA A 3 29.12 -0.13 -20.61
N SER A 4 29.91 0.39 -19.68
CA SER A 4 29.76 0.34 -18.21
C SER A 4 28.52 1.05 -17.67
N PRO A 5 28.19 0.86 -16.37
CA PRO A 5 27.04 1.45 -15.69
C PRO A 5 27.34 2.89 -15.27
N ALA A 6 26.29 3.70 -15.14
CA ALA A 6 26.37 5.00 -14.48
C ALA A 6 25.40 5.01 -13.29
N GLU A 7 25.98 4.91 -12.08
CA GLU A 7 25.34 5.26 -10.82
C GLU A 7 24.88 6.72 -10.82
N VAL A 8 23.69 6.99 -10.27
CA VAL A 8 23.40 8.28 -9.63
C VAL A 8 22.98 8.02 -8.19
N SER A 9 23.84 8.56 -7.32
CA SER A 9 23.82 8.64 -5.86
C SER A 9 22.53 9.18 -5.25
N THR A 10 22.06 8.53 -4.17
CA THR A 10 21.73 9.22 -2.92
C THR A 10 21.89 8.23 -1.76
N ALA A 11 22.91 8.46 -0.93
CA ALA A 11 23.19 7.69 0.27
C ALA A 11 22.06 7.86 1.30
N ALA A 12 21.14 6.91 1.35
CA ALA A 12 20.32 6.68 2.53
C ALA A 12 21.10 5.70 3.41
N THR A 13 21.89 6.22 4.34
CA THR A 13 22.48 5.46 5.44
C THR A 13 21.36 5.08 6.42
N ALA A 14 20.37 4.33 5.95
CA ALA A 14 19.58 3.48 6.83
C ALA A 14 20.55 2.40 7.25
N THR A 15 21.16 2.57 8.42
CA THR A 15 21.83 1.51 9.17
C THR A 15 21.06 0.23 8.89
N THR A 16 21.72 -0.79 8.36
CA THR A 16 21.11 -2.04 7.89
C THR A 16 20.35 -2.71 9.02
N ALA A 17 19.17 -2.18 9.33
CA ALA A 17 18.27 -2.67 10.32
C ALA A 17 17.76 -3.96 9.74
N THR A 18 18.08 -5.06 10.40
CA THR A 18 17.70 -6.39 9.98
C THR A 18 16.18 -6.42 9.90
N LEU A 19 15.64 -6.43 8.68
CA LEU A 19 14.19 -6.46 8.46
C LEU A 19 13.66 -7.84 8.86
N ILE A 20 13.12 -7.92 10.07
CA ILE A 20 12.44 -9.12 10.55
C ILE A 20 11.04 -9.15 9.93
N ARG A 21 10.77 -10.16 9.10
CA ARG A 21 9.44 -10.39 8.50
C ARG A 21 8.67 -11.39 9.35
N GLU A 22 7.80 -10.88 10.21
CA GLU A 22 6.92 -11.73 11.01
C GLU A 22 5.71 -12.17 10.19
N ARG A 23 5.45 -13.48 10.11
CA ARG A 23 4.22 -14.04 9.52
C ARG A 23 3.36 -14.60 10.66
N GLY A 24 2.07 -14.33 10.66
CA GLY A 24 1.15 -14.73 11.72
C GLY A 24 -0.22 -14.10 11.54
N GLN A 25 -1.10 -14.30 12.50
CA GLN A 25 -2.40 -13.63 12.48
C GLN A 25 -2.17 -12.13 12.65
N ARG A 26 -2.69 -11.34 11.71
CA ARG A 26 -2.61 -9.88 11.74
C ARG A 26 -4.01 -9.33 11.71
N GLU A 27 -4.37 -8.58 12.72
CA GLU A 27 -5.59 -7.79 12.75
C GLU A 27 -5.35 -6.50 11.98
N VAL A 28 -5.50 -6.58 10.66
CA VAL A 28 -5.35 -5.44 9.75
C VAL A 28 -6.68 -5.15 9.09
N PHE A 29 -6.94 -3.86 8.88
CA PHE A 29 -8.04 -3.46 8.02
C PHE A 29 -7.79 -3.90 6.59
N CYS A 30 -8.85 -4.34 5.92
CA CYS A 30 -8.80 -4.59 4.49
C CYS A 30 -8.62 -3.27 3.73
N GLY A 31 -8.07 -3.32 2.51
CA GLY A 31 -7.80 -2.12 1.70
C GLY A 31 -9.05 -1.27 1.38
N LEU A 32 -10.26 -1.82 1.58
CA LEU A 32 -11.52 -1.09 1.40
C LEU A 32 -11.63 0.12 2.33
N THR A 33 -11.05 0.07 3.53
CA THR A 33 -11.06 1.19 4.48
C THR A 33 -10.30 2.41 3.94
N GLY A 34 -9.27 2.19 3.10
CA GLY A 34 -8.57 3.27 2.41
C GLY A 34 -9.42 3.93 1.31
N ILE A 35 -10.29 3.15 0.66
CA ILE A 35 -11.22 3.64 -0.36
C ILE A 35 -12.28 4.55 0.26
N VAL A 36 -12.72 4.30 1.50
CA VAL A 36 -13.66 5.18 2.24
C VAL A 36 -13.13 6.60 2.37
N TRP A 37 -11.86 6.74 2.77
CA TRP A 37 -11.25 8.07 2.89
C TRP A 37 -11.14 8.74 1.53
N LEU A 38 -10.80 7.97 0.49
CA LEU A 38 -10.66 8.48 -0.88
C LEU A 38 -12.01 8.91 -1.48
N HIS A 39 -13.08 8.16 -1.20
CA HIS A 39 -14.46 8.50 -1.56
C HIS A 39 -14.89 9.85 -0.98
N ARG A 40 -14.48 10.18 0.24
CA ARG A 40 -14.77 11.51 0.82
C ARG A 40 -14.00 12.64 0.15
N LYS A 41 -12.77 12.37 -0.32
CA LYS A 41 -11.88 13.38 -0.90
C LYS A 41 -12.21 13.70 -2.36
N ILE A 42 -12.74 12.72 -3.10
CA ILE A 42 -13.09 12.87 -4.52
C ILE A 42 -14.56 12.46 -4.68
N GLN A 43 -15.46 13.44 -4.53
CA GLN A 43 -16.91 13.22 -4.61
C GLN A 43 -17.40 12.90 -6.03
N ASP A 44 -16.59 13.18 -7.05
CA ASP A 44 -16.87 12.84 -8.46
C ASP A 44 -16.36 11.45 -8.87
N ALA A 45 -15.87 10.65 -7.92
CA ALA A 45 -15.39 9.29 -8.19
C ALA A 45 -16.30 8.24 -7.55
N PHE A 46 -16.82 7.34 -8.39
CA PHE A 46 -17.65 6.21 -7.95
C PHE A 46 -16.78 4.97 -7.74
N PHE A 47 -16.76 4.43 -6.52
CA PHE A 47 -16.06 3.19 -6.21
C PHE A 47 -17.07 2.03 -6.17
N LEU A 48 -17.16 1.27 -7.27
CA LEU A 48 -17.96 0.06 -7.33
C LEU A 48 -17.21 -1.10 -6.64
N VAL A 49 -17.49 -1.33 -5.37
CA VAL A 49 -16.95 -2.47 -4.62
C VAL A 49 -17.69 -3.74 -5.04
N VAL A 50 -17.00 -4.66 -5.70
CA VAL A 50 -17.52 -6.00 -6.00
C VAL A 50 -17.08 -6.95 -4.89
N GLY A 51 -17.97 -7.26 -3.97
CA GLY A 51 -17.70 -8.09 -2.80
C GLY A 51 -18.98 -8.53 -2.08
N SER A 52 -18.84 -9.20 -0.93
CA SER A 52 -19.98 -9.63 -0.13
C SER A 52 -20.48 -8.52 0.81
N ARG A 53 -21.60 -8.75 1.51
CA ARG A 53 -22.13 -7.80 2.50
C ARG A 53 -21.08 -7.38 3.54
N THR A 54 -20.14 -8.25 3.91
CA THR A 54 -19.10 -7.87 4.89
C THR A 54 -18.24 -6.68 4.42
N CYS A 55 -18.00 -6.56 3.11
CA CYS A 55 -17.27 -5.43 2.52
C CYS A 55 -18.11 -4.14 2.53
N ALA A 56 -19.42 -4.25 2.29
CA ALA A 56 -20.33 -3.10 2.32
C ALA A 56 -20.56 -2.55 3.73
N HIS A 57 -20.53 -3.43 4.75
CA HIS A 57 -20.70 -3.05 6.15
C HIS A 57 -19.44 -2.40 6.77
N LEU A 58 -18.29 -2.48 6.11
CA LEU A 58 -17.05 -1.84 6.53
C LEU A 58 -16.91 -0.38 6.02
N ILE A 59 -17.87 0.08 5.23
CA ILE A 59 -17.99 1.45 4.69
C ILE A 59 -18.92 2.24 5.60
#